data_AF-A0A966SJF4-F1
#
_entry.id   AF-A0A966SJF4-F1
#
_cell.length_a   1.000
_cell.length_b   1.000
_cell.length_c   1.000
_cell.angle_alpha   90.00
_cell.angle_beta   90.00
_cell.angle_gamma   90.00
#
_symmetry.space_group_name_H-M   'P 1'
#
loop_
_entity.id
_entity.type
_entity.pdbx_description
1 polymer ?
#
loop_
_entity_poly.entity_id
_entity_poly.type
_entity_poly.pdbx_seq_one_letter_code
_entity_poly.pdbx_strand_id
1 'polypeptide(L)'
;SLPPKLPLDRAEARAILWSNLAVPGIGSWKAGWRVSGALQMCIAVCGLLVSAVWFIWFVVEWKRAGKLPMLVIYDNDGALPPGYLKYLLIGLAGLGLFGLAMAWAFLTSLLICEEAKRHERR
;
A
#
# COMPACT_ATOMS: atom_id res chain seq x y z
N SER A 1 -0.97 30.06 2.39
CA SER A 1 -0.83 29.56 3.77
C SER A 1 -1.60 28.26 3.89
N LEU A 2 -0.96 27.18 4.37
CA LEU A 2 -1.67 25.95 4.68
C LEU A 2 -2.53 26.20 5.93
N PRO A 3 -3.83 25.83 5.93
CA PRO A 3 -4.66 25.99 7.13
C PRO A 3 -4.05 25.18 8.29
N PRO A 4 -4.15 25.68 9.54
CA PRO A 4 -3.57 25.02 10.71
C PRO A 4 -4.15 23.61 10.88
N LYS A 5 -3.33 22.67 11.39
CA LYS A 5 -3.81 21.37 11.87
C LYS A 5 -4.91 21.64 12.90
N LEU A 6 -6.15 21.23 12.61
CA LEU A 6 -7.19 21.29 13.63
C LEU A 6 -6.82 20.35 14.79
N PRO A 7 -7.09 20.74 16.06
CA PRO A 7 -6.99 19.80 17.16
C PRO A 7 -8.00 18.67 16.93
N LEU A 8 -7.49 17.46 16.69
CA LEU A 8 -8.28 16.27 16.42
C LEU A 8 -8.66 15.60 17.73
N ASP A 9 -9.94 15.26 17.89
CA ASP A 9 -10.43 14.39 18.96
C ASP A 9 -10.04 12.92 18.70
N ARG A 10 -9.99 12.07 19.73
CA ARG A 10 -9.70 10.62 19.59
C ARG A 10 -10.59 9.92 18.58
N ALA A 11 -11.86 10.31 18.49
CA ALA A 11 -12.80 9.71 17.54
C ALA A 11 -12.37 10.00 16.09
N GLU A 12 -11.96 11.23 15.80
CA GLU A 12 -11.48 11.64 14.49
C GLU A 12 -10.14 10.99 14.14
N ALA A 13 -9.23 10.88 15.12
CA ALA A 13 -7.96 10.18 14.94
C ALA A 13 -8.13 8.69 14.60
N ARG A 14 -9.13 8.02 15.20
CA ARG A 14 -9.51 6.65 14.83
C ARG A 14 -10.12 6.58 13.44
N ALA A 15 -10.95 7.55 13.05
CA ALA A 15 -11.49 7.62 11.70
C ALA A 15 -10.40 7.81 10.64
N ILE A 16 -9.34 8.58 10.96
CA ILE A 16 -8.14 8.74 10.12
C ILE A 16 -7.40 7.41 9.97
N LEU A 17 -7.21 6.65 11.05
CA LEU A 17 -6.61 5.32 11.00
C LEU A 17 -7.37 4.38 10.06
N TRP A 18 -8.70 4.28 10.21
CA TRP A 18 -9.52 3.45 9.34
C TRP A 18 -9.50 3.94 7.89
N SER A 19 -9.51 5.26 7.67
CA SER A 19 -9.41 5.84 6.33
C SER A 19 -8.09 5.49 5.65
N ASN A 20 -6.98 5.56 6.37
CA ASN A 20 -5.65 5.21 5.86
C ASN A 20 -5.47 3.70 5.65
N LEU A 21 -6.16 2.86 6.43
CA LEU A 21 -6.15 1.41 6.23
C LEU A 21 -6.97 1.02 5.00
N ALA A 22 -8.09 1.70 4.75
CA ALA A 22 -8.90 1.50 3.55
C ALA A 22 -8.20 2.04 2.30
N VAL A 23 -7.66 3.26 2.38
CA VAL A 23 -6.93 3.92 1.29
C VAL A 23 -5.71 4.66 1.88
N PRO A 24 -4.49 4.13 1.71
CA PRO A 24 -3.29 4.75 2.23
C PRO A 24 -3.16 6.22 1.79
N GLY A 25 -3.04 7.13 2.75
CA GLY A 25 -2.81 8.55 2.51
C GLY A 25 -4.05 9.45 2.57
N ILE A 26 -5.27 8.93 2.40
CA ILE A 26 -6.51 9.74 2.46
C ILE A 26 -6.72 10.33 3.85
N GLY A 27 -6.58 9.50 4.90
CA GLY A 27 -6.71 9.94 6.29
C GLY A 27 -5.66 10.97 6.65
N SER A 28 -4.40 10.72 6.27
CA SER A 28 -3.28 11.64 6.48
C SER A 28 -3.51 12.99 5.81
N TRP A 29 -4.02 12.99 4.57
CA TRP A 29 -4.30 14.21 3.83
C TRP A 29 -5.41 15.05 4.49
N LYS A 30 -6.49 14.40 4.94
CA LYS A 30 -7.59 15.04 5.69
C LYS A 30 -7.14 15.60 7.04
N ALA A 31 -6.19 14.92 7.71
CA ALA A 31 -5.62 15.33 8.99
C ALA A 31 -4.64 16.54 8.89
N GLY A 32 -4.49 17.15 7.71
CA GLY A 32 -3.57 18.27 7.48
C GLY A 32 -2.15 17.85 7.12
N TRP A 33 -1.82 16.55 7.14
CA TRP A 33 -0.53 16.01 6.67
C TRP A 33 -0.53 15.88 5.14
N ARG A 34 -0.83 16.97 4.42
CA ARG A 34 -1.18 16.95 2.99
C ARG A 34 -0.07 16.37 2.10
N VAL A 35 1.18 16.75 2.33
CA VAL A 35 2.32 16.26 1.53
C VAL A 35 2.53 14.77 1.76
N SER A 36 2.58 14.34 3.03
CA SER A 36 2.75 12.92 3.37
C SER A 36 1.58 12.06 2.88
N GLY A 37 0.35 12.56 3.02
CA GLY A 37 -0.84 11.87 2.54
C GLY A 37 -0.88 11.74 1.02
N ALA A 38 -0.51 12.79 0.29
CA ALA A 38 -0.41 12.74 -1.17
C ALA A 38 0.66 11.74 -1.63
N LEU A 39 1.84 11.72 -0.99
CA LEU A 39 2.90 10.75 -1.31
C LEU A 39 2.48 9.31 -0.99
N GLN A 40 1.88 9.06 0.17
CA GLN A 40 1.33 7.75 0.54
C GLN A 40 0.32 7.26 -0.50
N MET A 41 -0.58 8.14 -0.94
CA MET A 41 -1.58 7.82 -1.94
C MET A 41 -0.96 7.54 -3.30
N CYS A 42 -0.01 8.37 -3.77
CA CYS A 42 0.67 8.14 -5.05
C CYS A 42 1.43 6.81 -5.07
N ILE A 43 2.20 6.51 -4.01
CA ILE A 43 2.95 5.26 -3.92
C ILE A 43 1.99 4.06 -3.84
N ALA A 44 0.91 4.17 -3.08
CA ALA A 44 -0.10 3.12 -2.98
C ALA A 44 -0.78 2.86 -4.33
N VAL A 45 -1.20 3.91 -5.05
CA VAL A 45 -1.83 3.78 -6.37
C VAL A 45 -0.86 3.16 -7.37
N CYS A 46 0.39 3.63 -7.43
CA CYS A 46 1.41 3.05 -8.30
C CYS A 46 1.68 1.57 -7.96
N GLY A 47 1.89 1.25 -6.68
CA GLY A 47 2.11 -0.11 -6.21
C GLY A 47 0.94 -1.04 -6.53
N LEU A 48 -0.30 -0.56 -6.33
CA LEU A 48 -1.52 -1.30 -6.64
C LEU A 48 -1.66 -1.55 -8.14
N LEU A 49 -1.45 -0.54 -8.99
CA LEU A 49 -1.53 -0.68 -10.45
C LEU A 49 -0.49 -1.67 -10.98
N VAL A 50 0.76 -1.57 -10.51
CA VAL A 50 1.82 -2.51 -10.87
C VAL A 50 1.47 -3.93 -10.40
N SER A 51 0.96 -4.08 -9.17
CA SER A 51 0.51 -5.36 -8.64
C SER A 51 -0.67 -5.94 -9.44
N ALA A 52 -1.60 -5.09 -9.90
CA ALA A 52 -2.73 -5.50 -10.71
C ALA A 52 -2.29 -5.99 -12.09
N VAL A 53 -1.36 -5.29 -12.76
CA VAL A 53 -0.77 -5.74 -14.03
C VAL A 53 -0.06 -7.08 -13.86
N TRP A 54 0.71 -7.24 -12.78
CA TRP A 54 1.34 -8.52 -12.45
C TRP A 54 0.30 -9.63 -12.19
N PHE A 55 -0.78 -9.32 -11.46
CA PHE A 55 -1.84 -10.28 -11.16
C PHE A 55 -2.59 -10.72 -12.43
N ILE A 56 -2.86 -9.80 -13.35
CA ILE A 56 -3.43 -10.13 -14.67
C ILE A 56 -2.50 -11.08 -15.42
N TRP A 57 -1.20 -10.78 -15.47
CA TRP A 57 -0.21 -11.68 -16.09
C TRP A 57 -0.22 -13.06 -15.42
N PHE A 58 -0.23 -13.11 -14.09
CA PHE A 58 -0.26 -14.36 -13.32
C PHE A 58 -1.49 -15.23 -13.67
N VAL A 59 -2.68 -14.62 -13.75
CA VAL A 59 -3.92 -15.32 -14.11
C VAL A 59 -3.90 -15.80 -15.56
N VAL A 60 -3.41 -14.99 -16.49
CA VAL A 60 -3.26 -15.38 -17.91
C VAL A 60 -2.32 -16.57 -18.03
N GLU A 61 -1.20 -16.54 -17.33
CA GLU A 61 -0.20 -17.61 -17.39
C GLU A 61 -0.69 -18.89 -16.71
N TRP A 62 -1.41 -18.78 -15.60
CA TRP A 62 -2.08 -19.92 -14.96
C TRP A 62 -3.07 -20.59 -15.93
N LYS A 63 -3.92 -19.80 -16.59
CA LYS A 63 -4.86 -20.34 -17.58
C LYS A 63 -4.15 -20.98 -18.77
N ARG A 64 -3.05 -20.39 -19.25
CA ARG A 64 -2.27 -20.90 -20.39
C ARG A 64 -1.57 -22.22 -20.07
N ALA A 65 -0.96 -22.33 -18.90
CA ALA A 65 -0.20 -23.51 -18.49
C ALA A 65 -1.08 -24.61 -17.88
N GLY A 66 -2.33 -24.30 -17.50
CA GLY A 66 -3.21 -25.23 -16.78
C GLY A 66 -2.78 -25.50 -15.33
N LYS A 67 -1.75 -24.81 -14.84
CA LYS A 67 -1.17 -24.96 -13.50
C LYS A 67 -0.64 -23.62 -12.99
N LEU A 68 -0.51 -23.49 -11.68
CA LEU A 68 0.02 -22.26 -11.08
C LEU A 68 1.46 -22.01 -11.56
N PRO A 69 1.86 -20.75 -11.85
CA PRO A 69 3.22 -20.43 -12.28
C PRO A 69 4.34 -20.99 -11.38
N MET A 70 4.11 -21.08 -10.06
CA MET A 70 5.05 -21.72 -9.11
C MET A 70 5.25 -23.22 -9.38
N LEU A 71 4.20 -23.94 -9.74
CA LEU A 71 4.27 -25.36 -10.13
C LEU A 71 4.99 -25.53 -11.47
N VAL A 72 4.85 -24.58 -12.40
CA VAL A 72 5.63 -24.58 -13.66
C VAL A 72 7.13 -24.51 -13.38
N ILE A 73 7.55 -23.70 -12.41
CA ILE A 73 8.97 -23.57 -12.02
C ILE A 73 9.45 -24.87 -11.34
N TYR A 74 8.63 -25.44 -10.45
CA TYR A 74 8.95 -26.70 -9.79
C TYR A 74 9.13 -27.85 -10.78
N ASP A 75 8.23 -27.98 -11.77
CA ASP A 75 8.28 -29.04 -12.79
C ASP A 75 9.44 -28.87 -13.79
N ASN A 76 10.06 -27.69 -13.86
CA ASN A 76 11.25 -27.41 -14.69
C ASN A 76 12.55 -27.51 -13.87
N ASP A 77 12.60 -28.39 -12.87
CA ASP A 77 13.76 -28.57 -11.97
C ASP A 77 14.21 -27.25 -11.29
N GLY A 78 13.25 -26.35 -11.02
CA GLY A 78 13.52 -25.03 -10.47
C GLY A 78 14.00 -23.99 -11.48
N ALA A 79 14.13 -24.33 -12.77
CA ALA A 79 14.49 -23.38 -13.81
C ALA A 79 13.31 -22.43 -14.11
N LEU A 80 13.59 -21.12 -14.11
CA LEU A 80 12.58 -20.12 -14.45
C LEU A 80 12.39 -20.08 -15.98
N PRO A 81 11.15 -20.21 -16.48
CA PRO A 81 10.88 -20.01 -17.89
C PRO A 81 11.32 -18.61 -18.38
N PRO A 82 11.70 -18.47 -19.66
CA PRO A 82 12.13 -17.20 -20.21
C PRO A 82 11.11 -16.08 -19.95
N GLY A 83 11.56 -15.01 -19.31
CA GLY A 83 10.73 -13.86 -19.00
C GLY A 83 9.88 -13.99 -17.73
N TYR A 84 9.88 -15.10 -16.98
CA TYR A 84 9.19 -15.17 -15.69
C TYR A 84 9.84 -14.26 -14.64
N LEU A 85 11.18 -14.20 -14.62
CA LEU A 85 11.92 -13.42 -13.63
C LEU A 85 11.52 -11.94 -13.64
N LYS A 86 11.39 -11.33 -14.82
CA LYS A 86 10.96 -9.92 -14.93
C LYS A 86 9.57 -9.70 -14.31
N TYR A 87 8.61 -10.60 -14.56
CA TYR A 87 7.28 -10.45 -14.01
C TYR A 87 7.25 -10.70 -12.51
N LEU A 88 8.03 -11.67 -12.01
CA LEU A 88 8.18 -11.90 -10.57
C LEU A 88 8.73 -10.67 -9.86
N LEU A 89 9.79 -10.04 -10.40
CA LEU A 89 10.37 -8.81 -9.86
C LEU A 89 9.39 -7.63 -9.93
N ILE A 90 8.66 -7.47 -11.02
CA ILE A 90 7.61 -6.44 -11.15
C ILE A 90 6.51 -6.65 -10.09
N GLY A 91 6.07 -7.90 -9.89
CA GLY A 91 5.09 -8.24 -8.87
C GLY A 91 5.58 -7.94 -7.46
N LEU A 92 6.80 -8.37 -7.12
CA LEU A 92 7.42 -8.08 -5.83
C LEU A 92 7.61 -6.57 -5.61
N ALA A 93 8.03 -5.83 -6.63
CA ALA A 93 8.16 -4.37 -6.56
C ALA A 93 6.80 -3.69 -6.34
N GLY A 94 5.76 -4.09 -7.07
CA GLY A 94 4.41 -3.57 -6.91
C GLY A 94 3.85 -3.80 -5.50
N LEU A 95 3.92 -5.05 -5.03
CA LEU A 95 3.46 -5.44 -3.69
C LEU A 95 4.28 -4.74 -2.61
N GLY A 96 5.60 -4.63 -2.80
CA GLY A 96 6.51 -3.93 -1.90
C GLY A 96 6.19 -2.45 -1.78
N LEU A 97 5.96 -1.77 -2.90
CA LEU A 97 5.56 -0.35 -2.91
C LEU A 97 4.22 -0.13 -2.22
N PHE A 98 3.23 -0.97 -2.52
CA PHE A 98 1.91 -0.90 -1.88
C PHE A 98 2.01 -1.16 -0.37
N GLY A 99 2.73 -2.21 0.03
CA GLY A 99 2.97 -2.55 1.43
C GLY A 99 3.72 -1.45 2.18
N LEU A 100 4.72 -0.83 1.54
CA LEU A 100 5.44 0.31 2.09
C LEU A 100 4.52 1.52 2.32
N ALA A 101 3.66 1.85 1.35
CA ALA A 101 2.70 2.94 1.48
C ALA A 101 1.70 2.68 2.60
N MET A 102 1.20 1.44 2.71
CA MET A 102 0.35 0.97 3.80
C MET A 102 1.02 1.12 5.17
N ALA A 103 2.24 0.60 5.33
CA ALA A 103 3.00 0.69 6.56
C ALA A 103 3.26 2.14 6.96
N TRP A 104 3.63 2.99 5.99
CA TRP A 104 3.83 4.41 6.22
C TRP A 104 2.53 5.11 6.66
N ALA A 105 1.41 4.88 5.96
CA ALA A 105 0.12 5.46 6.32
C ALA A 105 -0.36 5.01 7.71
N PHE A 106 -0.10 3.74 8.07
CA PHE A 106 -0.38 3.21 9.40
C PHE A 106 0.44 3.92 10.47
N LEU A 107 1.76 4.04 10.30
CA LEU A 107 2.64 4.76 11.23
C LEU A 107 2.22 6.23 11.39
N THR A 108 1.89 6.92 10.28
CA THR A 108 1.37 8.29 10.34
C THR A 108 0.07 8.38 11.14
N SER A 109 -0.82 7.39 10.98
CA SER A 109 -2.08 7.33 11.74
C SER A 109 -1.84 7.15 13.24
N LEU A 110 -0.86 6.34 13.63
CA LEU A 110 -0.47 6.17 15.04
C LEU A 110 0.07 7.47 15.64
N LEU A 111 0.93 8.19 14.91
CA LEU A 111 1.44 9.49 15.33
C LEU A 111 0.30 10.52 15.53
N ILE A 112 -0.67 10.53 14.61
CA ILE A 112 -1.85 11.40 14.73
C ILE A 112 -2.69 11.03 15.96
N CYS A 113 -2.90 9.72 16.21
CA CYS A 113 -3.60 9.26 17.41
C CYS A 113 -2.87 9.62 18.71
N GLU A 114 -1.54 9.58 18.73
CA GLU A 114 -0.75 10.03 19.87
C GLU A 114 -0.83 11.55 20.09
N GLU A 115 -0.78 12.33 19.00
CA GLU A 115 -0.94 13.79 19.04
C GLU A 115 -2.31 14.17 19.63
N ALA A 116 -3.40 13.55 19.14
CA ALA A 116 -4.75 13.73 19.67
C ALA A 116 -4.85 13.39 21.18
N LYS A 117 -4.29 12.24 21.60
CA LYS A 117 -4.25 11.83 23.03
C LYS A 117 -3.47 12.79 23.93
N ARG A 118 -2.50 13.53 23.40
CA ARG A 118 -1.75 14.54 24.17
C ARG A 118 -2.54 15.83 24.30
N HIS A 119 -3.28 16.21 23.27
CA HIS A 119 -4.15 17.39 23.28
C HIS A 119 -5.30 17.28 24.27
N GLU A 120 -5.94 16.11 24.38
CA GLU A 120 -7.01 15.90 25.37
C GLU A 120 -6.53 15.86 26.84
N ARG A 121 -5.23 15.63 27.05
CA ARG A 121 -4.64 15.56 28.40
C ARG A 121 -4.15 16.91 28.90
N ARG A 122 -4.16 17.94 28.06
CA ARG A 122 -3.86 19.33 28.42
C ARG A 122 -5.14 20.09 28.64
#